data_AF-A0A1I4LYU2-F1
#
_entry.id   AF-A0A1I4LYU2-F1
#
_cell.length_a   1.000
_cell.length_b   1.000
_cell.length_c   1.000
_cell.angle_alpha   90.00
_cell.angle_beta   90.00
_cell.angle_gamma   90.00
#
_symmetry.space_group_name_H-M   'P 1'
#
loop_
_entity.id
_entity.type
_entity.pdbx_description
1 polymer ?
#
loop_
_entity_poly.entity_id
_entity_poly.type
_entity_poly.pdbx_seq_one_letter_code
_entity_poly.pdbx_strand_id
1 'polypeptide(L)'
;MIVFNEATIKKILLNEGYSDEGEIDMIFNELNIIDASLQIVLDAYLADRTILDKFKVEGLTMHIIMTKFKCDFWKALGFMNTSISNHHLAKELYDM
;
A
#
# COMPACT_ATOMS: atom_id res chain seq x y z
N MET A 1 3.37 14.15 0.23
CA MET A 1 2.54 13.71 -0.91
C MET A 1 3.43 12.89 -1.82
N ILE A 2 3.00 11.68 -2.16
CA ILE A 2 3.74 10.80 -3.08
C ILE A 2 3.67 11.38 -4.50
N VAL A 3 4.74 11.14 -5.26
CA VAL A 3 4.78 11.41 -6.70
C VAL A 3 4.56 10.08 -7.41
N PHE A 4 3.49 9.97 -8.17
CA PHE A 4 3.19 8.77 -8.96
C PHE A 4 2.62 9.13 -10.33
N ASN A 5 2.74 8.20 -11.28
CA ASN A 5 2.15 8.35 -12.60
C ASN A 5 0.83 7.60 -12.66
N GLU A 6 -0.28 8.34 -12.71
CA GLU A 6 -1.64 7.79 -12.77
C GLU A 6 -1.83 6.80 -13.92
N ALA A 7 -1.32 7.10 -15.11
CA ALA A 7 -1.45 6.21 -16.27
C ALA A 7 -0.70 4.89 -16.07
N THR A 8 0.48 4.95 -15.44
CA THR A 8 1.24 3.74 -15.07
C THR A 8 0.46 2.91 -14.06
N ILE A 9 -0.03 3.53 -12.99
CA ILE A 9 -0.80 2.83 -11.95
C ILE A 9 -2.09 2.24 -12.53
N LYS A 10 -2.84 2.99 -13.32
CA LYS A 10 -4.06 2.50 -13.97
C LYS A 10 -3.78 1.27 -14.82
N LYS A 11 -2.70 1.27 -15.60
CA LYS A 11 -2.30 0.10 -16.40
C LYS A 11 -1.97 -1.10 -15.53
N ILE A 12 -1.32 -0.89 -14.39
CA ILE A 12 -0.98 -1.93 -13.43
C ILE A 12 -2.25 -2.53 -12.82
N LEU A 13 -3.16 -1.69 -12.33
CA LEU A 13 -4.43 -2.11 -11.75
C LEU A 13 -5.25 -2.94 -12.74
N LEU A 14 -5.39 -2.47 -13.97
CA LEU A 14 -6.07 -3.23 -15.03
C LEU A 14 -5.42 -4.60 -15.28
N ASN A 15 -4.08 -4.68 -15.27
CA ASN A 15 -3.34 -5.94 -15.43
C ASN A 15 -3.51 -6.88 -14.23
N GLU A 16 -3.75 -6.34 -13.04
CA GLU A 16 -3.97 -7.09 -11.80
C GLU A 16 -5.43 -7.52 -11.63
N GLY A 17 -6.30 -7.17 -12.58
CA GLY A 17 -7.70 -7.60 -12.63
C GLY A 17 -8.69 -6.60 -12.04
N TYR A 18 -8.24 -5.40 -11.65
CA TYR A 18 -9.15 -4.32 -11.27
C TYR A 18 -9.86 -3.83 -12.51
N SER A 19 -11.16 -4.07 -12.59
CA SER A 19 -12.02 -3.56 -13.68
C SER A 19 -13.10 -2.59 -13.18
N ASP A 20 -13.27 -2.49 -11.87
CA ASP A 20 -14.22 -1.57 -11.26
C ASP A 20 -13.60 -0.17 -11.15
N GLU A 21 -14.22 0.80 -11.83
CA GLU A 21 -13.74 2.18 -11.82
C GLU A 21 -13.80 2.80 -10.41
N GLY A 22 -14.77 2.39 -9.59
CA GLY A 22 -14.88 2.86 -8.21
C GLY A 22 -13.71 2.40 -7.34
N GLU A 23 -13.31 1.12 -7.45
CA GLU A 23 -12.14 0.59 -6.74
C GLU A 23 -10.84 1.26 -7.21
N ILE A 24 -10.69 1.50 -8.51
CA ILE A 24 -9.52 2.22 -9.07
C ILE A 24 -9.46 3.65 -8.55
N ASP A 25 -10.59 4.37 -8.53
CA ASP A 25 -10.66 5.74 -8.02
C ASP A 25 -10.39 5.80 -6.51
N MET A 26 -10.85 4.81 -5.73
CA MET A 26 -10.51 4.70 -4.31
C MET A 26 -9.00 4.57 -4.10
N ILE A 27 -8.32 3.72 -4.88
CA ILE A 27 -6.86 3.55 -4.81
C ILE A 27 -6.15 4.87 -5.12
N PHE A 28 -6.59 5.62 -6.15
CA PHE A 28 -6.02 6.93 -6.44
C PHE A 28 -6.24 7.95 -5.31
N ASN A 29 -7.40 7.96 -4.70
CA ASN A 29 -7.68 8.83 -3.56
C ASN A 29 -6.78 8.49 -2.36
N GLU A 30 -6.57 7.20 -2.07
CA GLU A 30 -5.65 6.77 -1.03
C GLU A 30 -4.19 7.18 -1.33
N LEU A 31 -3.75 7.02 -2.57
CA LEU A 31 -2.41 7.42 -3.01
C LEU A 31 -2.17 8.93 -2.95
N ASN A 32 -3.21 9.76 -3.00
CA ASN A 32 -3.08 11.21 -2.85
C ASN A 32 -2.79 11.63 -1.40
N ILE A 33 -3.28 10.86 -0.43
CA ILE A 33 -3.13 11.16 1.01
C ILE A 33 -2.07 10.31 1.71
N ILE A 34 -1.40 9.45 0.96
CA ILE A 34 -0.40 8.54 1.50
C ILE A 34 0.86 9.29 1.98
N ASP A 35 1.44 8.78 3.06
CA ASP A 35 2.65 9.32 3.67
C ASP A 35 3.85 9.19 2.73
N ALA A 36 4.67 10.23 2.67
CA ALA A 36 5.82 10.29 1.77
C ALA A 36 6.86 9.22 2.05
N SER A 37 6.93 8.70 3.29
CA SER A 37 7.85 7.61 3.65
C SER A 37 7.54 6.29 2.93
N LEU A 38 6.31 6.11 2.44
CA LEU A 38 5.90 4.95 1.65
C LEU A 38 6.24 5.06 0.16
N GLN A 39 6.76 6.20 -0.29
CA GLN A 39 7.21 6.39 -1.68
C GLN A 39 8.15 5.27 -2.12
N ILE A 40 9.11 4.90 -1.27
CA ILE A 40 10.09 3.87 -1.61
C ILE A 40 9.48 2.47 -1.78
N VAL A 41 8.39 2.18 -1.05
CA VAL A 41 7.66 0.93 -1.13
C VAL A 41 6.85 0.90 -2.43
N LEU A 42 6.17 2.01 -2.74
CA LEU A 42 5.42 2.17 -3.98
C LEU A 42 6.34 2.08 -5.20
N ASP A 43 7.45 2.81 -5.23
CA ASP A 43 8.37 2.85 -6.37
C ASP A 43 8.92 1.46 -6.72
N ALA A 44 9.29 0.68 -5.69
CA ALA A 44 9.76 -0.69 -5.88
C ALA A 44 8.66 -1.57 -6.49
N TYR A 45 7.44 -1.46 -5.99
CA TYR A 45 6.31 -2.22 -6.53
C TYR A 45 5.98 -1.84 -7.97
N LEU A 46 6.05 -0.54 -8.29
CA LEU A 46 5.80 -0.04 -9.65
C LEU A 46 6.89 -0.47 -10.64
N ALA A 47 8.14 -0.57 -10.19
CA ALA A 47 9.27 -0.96 -11.02
C ALA A 47 9.23 -2.44 -11.44
N ASP A 48 9.05 -3.36 -10.49
CA ASP A 48 9.17 -4.80 -10.75
C ASP A 48 8.29 -5.68 -9.84
N ARG A 49 7.28 -5.10 -9.18
CA ARG A 49 6.39 -5.78 -8.22
C ARG A 49 7.10 -6.28 -6.96
N THR A 50 8.29 -5.77 -6.66
CA THR A 50 8.97 -6.07 -5.41
C THR A 50 8.21 -5.49 -4.22
N ILE A 51 7.90 -6.34 -3.24
CA ILE A 51 7.35 -5.93 -1.94
C ILE A 51 8.52 -5.77 -0.96
N LEU A 52 8.74 -4.53 -0.50
CA LEU A 52 9.84 -4.21 0.40
C LEU A 52 9.45 -4.34 1.88
N ASP A 53 10.07 -5.27 2.59
CA ASP A 53 9.91 -5.41 4.06
C ASP A 53 10.83 -4.51 4.89
N LYS A 54 11.71 -3.75 4.24
CA LYS A 54 12.62 -2.84 4.94
C LYS A 54 11.88 -1.72 5.67
N PHE A 55 10.70 -1.34 5.17
CA PHE A 55 9.84 -0.37 5.82
C PHE A 55 8.94 -1.08 6.82
N LYS A 56 9.00 -0.63 8.08
CA LYS A 56 8.22 -1.21 9.17
C LYS A 56 7.74 -0.15 10.15
N VAL A 57 6.55 -0.36 10.68
CA VAL A 57 5.95 0.47 11.75
C VAL A 57 5.67 -0.45 12.93
N GLU A 58 6.32 -0.23 14.07
CA GLU A 58 6.18 -1.09 15.26
C GLU A 58 6.40 -2.60 15.00
N GLY A 59 7.20 -2.95 13.97
CA GLY A 59 7.43 -4.34 13.56
C GLY A 59 6.48 -4.86 12.48
N LEU A 60 5.40 -4.14 12.16
CA LEU A 60 4.48 -4.43 11.07
C LEU A 60 5.14 -4.14 9.71
N THR A 61 5.17 -5.12 8.81
CA THR A 61 5.66 -4.98 7.42
C THR A 61 4.54 -5.21 6.40
N MET A 62 4.79 -4.85 5.15
CA MET A 62 3.85 -5.10 4.04
C MET A 62 3.49 -6.58 3.92
N HIS A 63 4.46 -7.50 3.99
CA HIS A 63 4.19 -8.94 3.93
C HIS A 63 3.35 -9.44 5.11
N ILE A 64 3.56 -8.91 6.31
CA ILE A 64 2.75 -9.27 7.49
C ILE A 64 1.30 -8.88 7.25
N ILE A 65 1.06 -7.64 6.79
CA ILE A 65 -0.29 -7.15 6.47
C ILE A 65 -0.93 -8.03 5.39
N MET A 66 -0.26 -8.22 4.25
CA MET A 66 -0.79 -9.03 3.14
C MET A 66 -1.12 -10.46 3.57
N THR A 67 -0.25 -11.08 4.38
CA THR A 67 -0.44 -12.47 4.85
C THR A 67 -1.58 -12.56 5.87
N LYS A 68 -1.61 -11.67 6.86
CA LYS A 68 -2.63 -11.68 7.91
C LYS A 68 -4.01 -11.35 7.37
N PHE A 69 -4.12 -10.32 6.53
CA PHE A 69 -5.40 -9.85 5.98
C PHE A 69 -5.78 -10.50 4.66
N LYS A 70 -4.92 -11.37 4.11
CA LYS A 70 -5.10 -12.03 2.80
C LYS A 70 -5.49 -11.03 1.71
N CYS A 71 -4.76 -9.91 1.67
CA CYS A 71 -5.01 -8.81 0.76
C CYS A 71 -3.86 -8.58 -0.21
N ASP A 72 -4.16 -7.84 -1.28
CA ASP A 72 -3.21 -7.39 -2.28
C ASP A 72 -2.31 -6.25 -1.74
N PHE A 73 -1.35 -5.85 -2.58
CA PHE A 73 -0.41 -4.78 -2.27
C PHE A 73 -1.10 -3.45 -1.98
N TRP A 74 -2.13 -3.07 -2.75
CA TRP A 74 -2.78 -1.76 -2.65
C TRP A 74 -3.51 -1.62 -1.32
N LYS A 75 -4.28 -2.64 -0.93
CA LYS A 75 -4.94 -2.70 0.37
C LYS A 75 -3.91 -2.69 1.50
N ALA A 76 -2.84 -3.48 1.36
CA ALA A 76 -1.77 -3.49 2.37
C ALA A 76 -1.08 -2.12 2.51
N LEU A 77 -0.94 -1.38 1.41
CA LEU A 77 -0.35 -0.05 1.40
C LEU A 77 -1.24 0.95 2.16
N GLY A 78 -2.55 0.90 1.97
CA GLY A 78 -3.52 1.70 2.73
C GLY A 78 -3.51 1.39 4.23
N PHE A 79 -3.42 0.11 4.61
CA PHE A 79 -3.24 -0.29 6.02
C PHE A 79 -1.94 0.23 6.61
N MET A 80 -0.84 0.12 5.88
CA MET A 80 0.46 0.62 6.33
C MET A 80 0.42 2.15 6.50
N ASN A 81 -0.18 2.87 5.57
CA ASN A 81 -0.36 4.32 5.66
C ASN A 81 -1.14 4.74 6.91
N THR A 82 -2.25 4.04 7.19
CA THR A 82 -3.05 4.27 8.38
C THR A 82 -2.26 3.98 9.66
N SER A 83 -1.43 2.94 9.63
CA SER A 83 -0.55 2.52 10.73
C SER A 83 0.53 3.56 11.05
N ILE A 84 1.04 4.29 10.05
CA ILE A 84 1.99 5.41 10.26
C ILE A 84 1.33 6.54 11.05
N SER A 85 0.07 6.86 10.76
CA SER A 85 -0.65 7.92 11.49
C SER A 85 -1.15 7.44 12.86
N ASN A 86 -1.35 6.13 13.03
CA ASN A 86 -1.84 5.51 14.26
C ASN A 86 -0.99 4.30 14.64
N HIS A 87 0.13 4.56 15.33
CA HIS A 87 1.06 3.54 15.78
C HIS A 87 0.42 2.52 16.75
N HIS A 88 -0.62 2.92 17.48
CA HIS A 88 -1.34 2.00 18.37
C HIS A 88 -2.05 0.92 17.55
N LEU A 89 -2.73 1.31 16.47
CA LEU A 89 -3.33 0.40 15.52
C LEU A 89 -2.26 -0.53 14.91
N ALA A 90 -1.10 0.02 14.52
CA ALA A 90 0.00 -0.78 13.97
C ALA A 90 0.41 -1.93 14.91
N LYS A 91 0.54 -1.62 16.20
CA LYS A 91 0.89 -2.58 17.24
C LYS A 91 -0.19 -3.63 17.46
N GLU A 92 -1.47 -3.23 17.52
CA GLU A 92 -2.58 -4.17 17.62
C GLU A 92 -2.63 -5.13 16.42
N LEU A 93 -2.45 -4.63 15.20
CA LEU A 93 -2.42 -5.45 13.98
C LEU A 93 -1.22 -6.42 13.98
N TYR A 94 -0.09 -6.02 14.58
CA TYR A 94 1.07 -6.88 14.73
C TYR A 94 0.86 -7.97 15.80
N ASP A 95 0.26 -7.62 16.94
CA ASP A 95 0.08 -8.51 18.10
C ASP A 95 -1.12 -9.49 17.95
N MET A 96 -2.12 -9.19 17.12
CA MET A 96 -3.27 -10.07 16.80
C MET A 96 -2.89 -11.37 16.10
#